data_AF-A0A349JLF2-F1
#
_entry.id   AF-A0A349JLF2-F1
#
_cell.length_a   1.000
_cell.length_b   1.000
_cell.length_c   1.000
_cell.angle_alpha   90.00
_cell.angle_beta   90.00
_cell.angle_gamma   90.00
#
_symmetry.space_group_name_H-M   'P 1'
#
loop_
_entity.id
_entity.type
_entity.pdbx_description
1 polymer ?
#
loop_
_entity_poly.entity_id
_entity_poly.type
_entity_poly.pdbx_seq_one_letter_code
_entity_poly.pdbx_strand_id
1 'polypeptide(L)'
;LGQNAMGVGDSKLAALMGAWLGWKYLLLAGFIACAAGAFAGGGAIAIGLLDRRQPMPFGPFLALGAAITALWGEAILSTYWQLFFPN
;
A
#
# COMPACT_ATOMS: atom_id res chain seq x y z
N LEU A 1 4.64 -21.86 15.03
CA LEU A 1 5.57 -21.01 14.25
C LEU A 1 4.88 -20.69 12.93
N GLY A 2 4.70 -19.42 12.59
CA GLY A 2 4.07 -19.02 11.32
C GLY A 2 2.59 -18.66 11.43
N GLN A 3 2.26 -17.67 12.27
CA GLN A 3 1.06 -16.89 11.97
C GLN A 3 1.43 -16.04 10.77
N ASN A 4 0.88 -16.35 9.59
CA ASN A 4 1.07 -15.58 8.37
C ASN A 4 0.58 -14.14 8.63
N ALA A 5 1.50 -13.29 9.06
CA ALA A 5 1.29 -11.89 9.40
C ALA A 5 1.02 -11.00 8.16
N MET A 6 0.82 -11.62 7.00
CA MET A 6 0.46 -10.97 5.75
C MET A 6 -0.56 -11.85 5.03
N GLY A 7 -1.69 -11.27 4.61
CA GLY A 7 -2.69 -12.02 3.84
C GLY A 7 -2.05 -12.52 2.54
N VAL A 8 -2.23 -13.81 2.22
CA VAL A 8 -1.74 -14.39 0.94
C VAL A 8 -2.31 -13.64 -0.28
N GLY A 9 -3.44 -12.95 -0.12
CA GLY A 9 -4.01 -12.06 -1.15
C GLY A 9 -3.16 -10.80 -1.40
N ASP A 10 -2.52 -10.26 -0.36
CA ASP A 10 -1.80 -8.98 -0.40
C ASP A 10 -0.50 -9.14 -1.20
N SER A 11 0.22 -10.22 -0.94
CA SER A 11 1.41 -10.59 -1.69
C SER A 11 1.10 -10.95 -3.15
N LYS A 12 -0.10 -11.46 -3.45
CA LYS A 12 -0.53 -11.76 -4.83
C LYS A 12 -0.88 -10.50 -5.62
N LEU A 13 -1.58 -9.54 -5.00
CA LEU A 13 -1.84 -8.22 -5.59
C LEU A 13 -0.53 -7.46 -5.82
N ALA A 14 0.36 -7.48 -4.82
CA ALA A 14 1.69 -6.92 -4.93
C ALA A 14 2.47 -7.58 -6.09
N ALA A 15 2.49 -8.92 -6.20
CA ALA A 15 3.16 -9.60 -7.30
C ALA A 15 2.61 -9.22 -8.69
N LEU A 16 1.29 -9.11 -8.84
CA LEU A 16 0.64 -8.66 -10.09
C LEU A 16 1.01 -7.21 -10.43
N MET A 17 0.98 -6.31 -9.46
CA MET A 17 1.42 -4.93 -9.64
C MET A 17 2.90 -4.82 -9.99
N GLY A 18 3.74 -5.59 -9.31
CA GLY A 18 5.18 -5.65 -9.57
C GLY A 18 5.49 -6.22 -10.96
N ALA A 19 4.69 -7.18 -11.43
CA ALA A 19 4.82 -7.75 -12.77
C ALA A 19 4.31 -6.81 -13.88
N TRP A 20 3.25 -6.03 -13.61
CA TRP A 20 2.61 -5.18 -14.61
C TRP A 20 3.16 -3.75 -14.63
N LEU A 21 3.18 -3.07 -13.49
CA LEU A 21 3.67 -1.69 -13.36
C LEU A 21 5.18 -1.64 -13.07
N GLY A 22 5.73 -2.68 -12.45
CA GLY A 22 7.13 -2.73 -12.06
C GLY A 22 7.36 -2.52 -10.56
N TRP A 23 8.56 -2.87 -10.11
CA TRP A 23 8.97 -2.82 -8.70
C TRP A 23 8.90 -1.44 -8.05
N LYS A 24 8.97 -0.35 -8.83
CA LYS A 24 8.87 1.03 -8.31
C LYS A 24 7.46 1.35 -7.80
N TYR A 25 6.44 0.97 -8.57
CA TYR A 25 5.05 1.18 -8.21
C TYR A 25 4.62 0.27 -7.07
N LEU A 26 5.19 -0.93 -6.98
CA LEU A 26 5.01 -1.84 -5.85
C LEU A 26 5.39 -1.15 -4.52
N LEU A 27 6.58 -0.55 -4.47
CA LEU A 27 7.08 0.14 -3.29
C LEU A 27 6.20 1.34 -2.93
N LEU A 28 5.78 2.13 -3.92
CA LEU A 28 4.91 3.27 -3.71
C LEU A 28 3.54 2.85 -3.18
N ALA A 29 2.93 1.83 -3.78
CA ALA A 29 1.63 1.30 -3.36
C ALA A 29 1.69 0.72 -1.94
N GLY A 30 2.73 -0.05 -1.62
CA GLY A 30 2.95 -0.57 -0.28
C GLY A 30 3.12 0.56 0.74
N PHE A 31 3.85 1.62 0.39
CA PHE A 31 4.03 2.77 1.27
C PHE A 31 2.71 3.52 1.52
N ILE A 32 1.94 3.82 0.47
CA ILE A 32 0.63 4.48 0.59
C ILE A 32 -0.34 3.60 1.38
N ALA A 33 -0.35 2.29 1.14
CA ALA A 33 -1.18 1.34 1.87
C ALA A 33 -0.82 1.29 3.37
N CYS A 34 0.48 1.23 3.71
CA CYS A 34 0.96 1.33 5.10
C CYS A 34 0.54 2.65 5.74
N ALA A 35 0.73 3.78 5.07
CA ALA A 35 0.36 5.08 5.59
C ALA A 35 -1.16 5.19 5.82
N ALA A 36 -1.96 4.81 4.83
CA ALA A 36 -3.42 4.83 4.92
C ALA A 36 -3.94 3.86 5.98
N GLY A 37 -3.39 2.64 6.04
CA GLY A 37 -3.73 1.64 7.05
C GLY A 37 -3.33 2.07 8.46
N ALA A 38 -2.18 2.73 8.62
CA ALA A 38 -1.74 3.27 9.91
C ALA A 38 -2.62 4.44 10.37
N PHE A 39 -3.01 5.34 9.46
CA PHE A 39 -3.93 6.43 9.78
C PHE A 39 -5.34 5.93 10.10
N ALA A 40 -5.90 5.07 9.26
CA ALA A 40 -7.25 4.53 9.44
C ALA A 40 -7.31 3.59 10.66
N GLY A 41 -6.34 2.70 10.81
CA GLY A 41 -6.25 1.78 11.95
C GLY A 41 -5.90 2.47 13.24
N GLY A 42 -4.92 3.38 13.23
CA GLY A 42 -4.58 4.21 14.38
C GLY A 42 -5.77 5.09 14.81
N GLY A 43 -6.47 5.70 13.86
CA GLY A 43 -7.68 6.50 14.11
C GLY A 43 -8.83 5.66 14.67
N ALA A 44 -9.09 4.48 14.10
CA ALA A 44 -10.14 3.58 14.58
C ALA A 44 -9.87 3.06 16.01
N ILE A 45 -8.60 2.79 16.34
CA ILE A 45 -8.17 2.44 17.70
C ILE A 45 -8.33 3.63 18.65
N ALA A 46 -7.98 4.85 18.20
CA ALA A 46 -8.10 6.07 19.02
C ALA A 46 -9.56 6.43 19.34
N ILE A 47 -10.48 6.17 18.42
CA ILE A 47 -11.93 6.39 18.60
C ILE A 47 -12.57 5.26 19.43
N GLY A 48 -11.84 4.18 19.71
CA GLY A 48 -12.36 3.01 20.43
C GLY A 48 -13.31 2.15 19.60
N LEU A 49 -13.36 2.37 18.28
CA LEU A 49 -14.22 1.63 17.35
C LEU A 49 -13.64 0.24 17.00
N LEU A 50 -12.31 0.09 17.12
CA LEU A 50 -11.61 -1.16 16.86
C LEU A 50 -10.74 -1.54 18.06
N ASP A 51 -10.97 -2.73 18.58
CA ASP A 51 -10.18 -3.27 19.69
C ASP A 51 -8.76 -3.61 19.21
N ARG A 52 -7.74 -3.37 20.05
CA ARG A 52 -6.32 -3.57 19.67
C ARG A 52 -5.98 -5.02 19.32
N ARG A 53 -6.89 -5.94 19.65
CA ARG A 53 -6.77 -7.39 19.39
C ARG A 53 -7.46 -7.86 18.10
N GLN A 54 -8.21 -7.01 17.41
CA GLN A 54 -8.80 -7.41 16.13
C GLN A 54 -7.72 -7.44 15.03
N PRO A 55 -7.52 -8.58 14.35
CA PRO A 55 -6.59 -8.65 13.23
C PRO A 55 -7.12 -7.76 12.11
N MET A 56 -6.44 -6.65 11.87
CA MET A 56 -6.83 -5.72 10.81
C MET A 56 -6.36 -6.29 9.46
N PRO A 57 -7.28 -6.61 8.52
CA PRO A 57 -6.88 -7.13 7.23
C PRO A 57 -6.14 -6.02 6.46
N PHE A 58 -4.91 -6.30 6.05
CA PHE A 58 -4.08 -5.35 5.32
C PHE A 58 -4.50 -5.21 3.86
N GLY A 59 -5.20 -6.21 3.31
CA GLY A 59 -5.59 -6.27 1.91
C GLY A 59 -6.49 -5.17 1.37
N PRO A 60 -7.55 -4.71 2.07
CA PRO A 60 -8.36 -3.58 1.61
C PRO A 60 -7.53 -2.28 1.50
N PHE A 61 -6.64 -2.03 2.47
CA PHE A 61 -5.75 -0.87 2.43
C PHE A 61 -4.68 -1.00 1.35
N LEU A 62 -4.16 -2.20 1.12
CA LEU A 62 -3.25 -2.49 0.01
C LEU A 62 -3.93 -2.31 -1.34
N ALA A 63 -5.15 -2.78 -1.52
CA ALA A 63 -5.93 -2.60 -2.73
C ALA A 63 -6.24 -1.11 -3.00
N LEU A 64 -6.52 -0.32 -1.96
CA LEU A 64 -6.67 1.13 -2.08
C LEU A 64 -5.35 1.81 -2.45
N GLY A 65 -4.25 1.50 -1.77
CA GLY A 65 -2.92 2.04 -2.11
C GLY A 65 -2.48 1.65 -3.51
N ALA A 66 -2.83 0.44 -3.94
CA ALA A 66 -2.63 -0.07 -5.29
C ALA A 66 -3.43 0.71 -6.33
N ALA A 67 -4.73 0.94 -6.10
CA ALA A 67 -5.59 1.71 -6.99
C ALA A 67 -5.11 3.16 -7.13
N ILE A 68 -4.74 3.80 -6.01
CA ILE A 68 -4.18 5.15 -6.01
C ILE A 68 -2.86 5.19 -6.82
N THR A 69 -1.99 4.21 -6.62
CA THR A 69 -0.72 4.11 -7.34
C THR A 69 -0.91 3.76 -8.82
N ALA A 70 -1.94 3.00 -9.18
CA ALA A 70 -2.25 2.72 -10.58
C ALA A 70 -2.73 3.98 -11.32
N LEU A 71 -3.46 4.87 -10.64
CA LEU A 71 -4.00 6.10 -11.22
C LEU A 71 -2.98 7.25 -11.22
N TRP A 72 -2.24 7.44 -10.12
CA TRP A 72 -1.31 8.56 -9.93
C TRP A 72 0.17 8.18 -9.92
N GLY A 73 0.50 6.88 -9.94
CA GLY A 73 1.89 6.43 -9.89
C GLY A 73 2.71 6.91 -11.06
N GLU A 74 2.13 6.98 -12.28
CA GLU A 74 2.84 7.50 -13.45
C GLU A 74 3.15 8.99 -13.29
N ALA A 75 2.21 9.77 -12.76
CA ALA A 75 2.44 11.19 -12.47
C ALA A 75 3.55 11.38 -11.41
N ILE A 76 3.57 10.53 -10.38
CA ILE A 76 4.59 10.59 -9.32
C ILE A 76 5.97 10.19 -9.87
N LEU A 77 6.04 9.10 -10.66
CA LEU A 77 7.29 8.63 -11.24
C LEU A 77 7.82 9.56 -12.31
N SER A 78 6.96 10.12 -13.16
CA SER A 78 7.35 11.12 -14.16
C SER A 78 7.84 12.41 -13.51
N THR A 79 7.19 12.89 -12.46
CA THR A 79 7.66 14.04 -11.67
C THR A 79 9.00 13.73 -11.01
N TYR A 80 9.16 12.54 -10.41
CA TYR A 80 10.42 12.13 -9.80
C TYR A 80 11.55 12.05 -10.84
N TRP A 81 11.25 11.51 -12.02
CA TRP A 81 12.20 11.45 -13.13
C TRP A 81 12.59 12.84 -13.63
N GLN A 82 11.63 13.75 -13.81
CA GLN A 82 11.89 15.15 -14.20
C GLN A 82 12.68 15.92 -13.13
N LEU A 83 12.40 15.69 -11.85
CA LEU A 83 13.08 16.38 -10.76
C LEU A 83 14.53 15.90 -10.60
N PHE A 84 14.78 14.60 -10.79
CA PHE A 84 16.09 14.00 -10.55
C PHE A 84 16.99 13.94 -11.80
N PHE A 85 16.40 13.85 -12.98
CA PHE A 85 17.08 13.97 -14.28
C PHE A 85 16.43 15.06 -15.13
N PRO A 86 16.60 16.33 -14.74
CA PRO A 86 16.30 17.44 -15.64
C PRO A 86 17.32 17.38 -16.79
N ASN A 87 16.82 17.21 -18.03
CA ASN A 87 17.62 17.44 -19.24
C ASN A 87 17.65 18.93 -19.56
#